data_AF-A0A4S2HML5-F1
#
_entry.id   AF-A0A4S2HML5-F1
#
_cell.length_a   1.000
_cell.length_b   1.000
_cell.length_c   1.000
_cell.angle_alpha   90.00
_cell.angle_beta   90.00
_cell.angle_gamma   90.00
#
_symmetry.space_group_name_H-M   'P 1'
#
loop_
_entity.id
_entity.type
_entity.pdbx_description
1 polymer ?
#
loop_
_entity_poly.entity_id
_entity_poly.type
_entity_poly.pdbx_seq_one_letter_code
_entity_poly.pdbx_strand_id
1 'polypeptide(L)'
;MEEKIQNLYESINFLGFNATYHRNNNYVENSKKLLEQIQEFVQWFIEEKHFGFEQDIYDNLNDILKDCETALKEHDNVLMMDALEQGIAGYLEMFLSEEYFREKEKSDAREVDEQES
;
A
#
# COMPACT_ATOMS: atom_id res chain seq x y z
N MET A 1 12.36 4.02 -9.05
CA MET A 1 10.95 3.68 -8.75
C MET A 1 10.87 2.56 -7.73
N GLU A 2 11.67 1.51 -7.87
CA GLU A 2 11.78 0.41 -6.90
C GLU A 2 11.78 0.84 -5.43
N GLU A 3 12.69 1.73 -5.02
CA GLU A 3 12.75 2.28 -3.64
C GLU A 3 11.44 2.98 -3.23
N LYS A 4 10.78 3.69 -4.15
CA LYS A 4 9.49 4.36 -3.88
C LYS A 4 8.36 3.36 -3.70
N ILE A 5 8.36 2.28 -4.48
CA ILE A 5 7.40 1.18 -4.35
C ILE A 5 7.57 0.51 -2.98
N GLN A 6 8.80 0.18 -2.60
CA GLN A 6 9.12 -0.38 -1.28
C GLN A 6 8.64 0.56 -0.15
N ASN A 7 9.01 1.83 -0.21
CA ASN A 7 8.61 2.81 0.80
C ASN A 7 7.08 2.98 0.91
N LEU A 8 6.37 3.00 -0.22
CA LEU A 8 4.91 3.12 -0.22
C LEU A 8 4.25 1.86 0.35
N TYR A 9 4.72 0.68 -0.04
CA TYR A 9 4.25 -0.60 0.46
C TYR A 9 4.42 -0.70 1.99
N GLU A 10 5.60 -0.36 2.49
CA GLU A 10 5.86 -0.34 3.94
C GLU A 10 5.02 0.71 4.66
N SER A 11 4.81 1.88 4.05
CA SER A 11 4.00 2.94 4.64
C SER A 11 2.52 2.55 4.78
N ILE A 12 1.98 1.82 3.80
CA ILE A 12 0.61 1.29 3.85
C ILE A 12 0.51 0.21 4.95
N ASN A 13 1.43 -0.75 4.97
CA ASN A 13 1.44 -1.82 5.98
C ASN A 13 1.61 -1.27 7.40
N PHE A 14 2.51 -0.31 7.60
CA PHE A 14 2.69 0.36 8.88
C PHE A 14 1.43 1.11 9.31
N LEU A 15 0.72 1.74 8.36
CA LEU A 15 -0.53 2.43 8.65
C LEU A 15 -1.60 1.44 9.14
N GLY A 16 -1.75 0.29 8.48
CA GLY A 16 -2.62 -0.82 8.87
C GLY A 16 -2.31 -1.39 10.24
N PHE A 17 -1.05 -1.70 10.48
CA PHE A 17 -0.57 -2.18 11.77
C PHE A 17 -0.88 -1.16 12.88
N ASN A 18 -0.52 0.10 12.69
CA ASN A 18 -0.74 1.15 13.69
C ASN A 18 -2.23 1.35 13.99
N ALA A 19 -3.10 1.32 12.97
CA ALA A 19 -4.54 1.45 13.14
C ALA A 19 -5.15 0.29 13.94
N THR A 20 -4.73 -0.95 13.63
CA THR A 20 -5.20 -2.16 14.31
C THR A 20 -4.69 -2.23 15.74
N TYR A 21 -3.38 -2.02 15.93
CA TYR A 21 -2.71 -2.16 17.23
C TYR A 21 -3.16 -1.07 18.22
N HIS A 22 -3.26 0.19 17.78
CA HIS A 22 -3.66 1.30 18.64
C HIS A 22 -5.16 1.62 18.63
N ARG A 23 -5.98 0.85 17.90
CA ARG A 23 -7.42 1.11 17.69
C ARG A 23 -7.68 2.54 17.20
N ASN A 24 -6.81 3.01 16.31
CA ASN A 24 -6.85 4.38 15.81
C ASN A 24 -7.86 4.49 14.66
N ASN A 25 -9.01 5.11 14.94
CA ASN A 25 -10.10 5.29 13.98
C ASN A 25 -9.89 6.49 13.03
N ASN A 26 -8.66 6.99 12.87
CA ASN A 26 -8.32 8.10 11.97
C ASN A 26 -7.55 7.62 10.74
N TYR A 27 -7.85 6.42 10.24
CA TYR A 27 -7.16 5.81 9.11
C TYR A 27 -7.22 6.69 7.86
N VAL A 28 -8.39 7.23 7.53
CA VAL A 28 -8.60 8.14 6.39
C VAL A 28 -7.74 9.40 6.50
N GLU A 29 -7.62 9.98 7.70
CA GLU A 29 -6.80 11.20 7.88
C GLU A 29 -5.31 10.89 7.73
N ASN A 30 -4.88 9.77 8.32
CA ASN A 30 -3.50 9.35 8.26
C ASN A 30 -3.08 8.89 6.86
N SER A 31 -4.01 8.41 6.02
CA SER A 31 -3.72 7.98 4.64
C SER A 31 -3.50 9.13 3.67
N LYS A 32 -3.99 10.35 3.97
CA LYS A 32 -3.80 11.53 3.11
C LYS A 32 -2.34 11.81 2.78
N LYS A 33 -1.42 11.52 3.71
CA LYS A 33 0.03 11.68 3.50
C LYS A 33 0.62 10.74 2.42
N LEU A 34 -0.12 9.69 2.05
CA LEU A 34 0.30 8.68 1.07
C LEU A 34 -0.23 8.99 -0.34
N LEU A 35 -1.21 9.90 -0.48
CA LEU A 35 -1.89 10.15 -1.75
C LEU A 35 -0.93 10.59 -2.86
N GLU A 36 0.06 11.42 -2.54
CA GLU A 36 1.07 11.85 -3.52
C GLU A 36 1.92 10.67 -4.02
N GLN A 37 2.30 9.75 -3.13
CA GLN A 37 3.07 8.56 -3.48
C GLN A 37 2.23 7.57 -4.29
N ILE A 38 0.96 7.40 -3.92
CA ILE A 38 0.00 6.56 -4.67
C ILE A 38 -0.18 7.13 -6.08
N GLN A 39 -0.38 8.44 -6.20
CA GLN A 39 -0.52 9.09 -7.50
C GLN A 39 0.74 8.92 -8.36
N GLU A 40 1.93 9.08 -7.77
CA GLU A 40 3.18 8.86 -8.47
C GLU A 40 3.32 7.42 -8.96
N PHE A 41 2.99 6.44 -8.11
CA PHE A 41 2.99 5.03 -8.49
C PHE A 41 2.01 4.72 -9.63
N VAL A 42 0.77 5.18 -9.53
CA VAL A 42 -0.27 4.94 -10.55
C VAL A 42 0.12 5.57 -11.88
N GLN A 43 0.67 6.79 -11.86
CA GLN A 43 1.15 7.45 -13.07
C GLN A 43 2.25 6.60 -13.74
N TRP A 44 3.24 6.18 -12.96
CA TRP A 44 4.31 5.31 -13.47
C TRP A 44 3.78 3.97 -14.01
N PHE A 45 2.85 3.33 -13.30
CA PHE A 45 2.24 2.06 -13.68
C PHE A 45 1.51 2.15 -15.03
N ILE A 46 0.80 3.25 -15.29
CA ILE A 46 0.05 3.46 -16.54
C ILE A 46 0.98 3.90 -17.69
N GLU A 47 2.00 4.72 -17.40
CA GLU A 47 2.92 5.25 -18.42
C GLU A 47 3.91 4.20 -18.94
N GLU A 48 4.28 3.24 -18.10
CA GLU A 48 5.08 2.08 -18.50
C GLU A 48 4.27 1.14 -19.41
N LYS A 49 4.15 1.52 -20.68
CA LYS A 49 3.54 0.72 -21.76
C LYS A 49 4.17 -0.66 -21.96
N HIS A 50 5.27 -0.97 -21.26
CA HIS A 50 6.04 -2.19 -21.41
C HIS A 50 5.44 -3.40 -20.69
N PHE A 51 4.55 -3.22 -19.71
CA PHE A 51 4.01 -4.35 -18.98
C PHE A 51 2.92 -5.12 -19.72
N GLY A 52 2.27 -4.50 -20.71
CA GLY A 52 1.31 -5.19 -21.59
C GLY A 52 0.18 -5.87 -20.84
N PHE A 53 -0.25 -5.33 -19.69
CA PHE A 53 -1.32 -5.89 -18.89
C PHE A 53 -2.66 -5.87 -19.63
N GLU A 54 -3.55 -6.79 -19.27
CA GLU A 54 -4.91 -6.82 -19.78
C GLU A 54 -5.70 -5.60 -19.28
N GLN A 55 -6.70 -5.16 -20.06
CA GLN A 55 -7.53 -3.99 -19.73
C GLN A 55 -8.16 -4.13 -18.33
N ASP A 56 -8.57 -5.35 -17.96
CA ASP A 56 -9.19 -5.66 -16.67
C ASP A 56 -8.28 -5.28 -15.48
N ILE A 57 -6.95 -5.32 -15.63
CA ILE A 57 -6.00 -4.89 -14.59
C ILE A 57 -6.05 -3.38 -14.38
N TYR A 58 -6.16 -2.61 -15.47
CA TYR A 58 -6.29 -1.16 -15.39
C TYR A 58 -7.67 -0.74 -14.87
N ASP A 59 -8.72 -1.46 -15.27
CA ASP A 59 -10.08 -1.21 -14.79
C ASP A 59 -10.19 -1.49 -13.28
N ASN A 60 -9.60 -2.58 -12.80
CA ASN A 60 -9.53 -2.88 -11.37
C ASN A 60 -8.75 -1.83 -10.58
N LEU A 61 -7.61 -1.36 -11.10
CA LEU A 61 -6.85 -0.27 -10.45
C LEU A 61 -7.68 1.02 -10.37
N ASN A 62 -8.43 1.34 -11.43
CA ASN A 62 -9.31 2.49 -11.46
C ASN A 62 -10.45 2.38 -10.43
N ASP A 63 -11.01 1.19 -10.23
CA ASP A 63 -12.04 0.95 -9.22
C ASP A 63 -11.48 1.10 -7.80
N ILE A 64 -10.29 0.58 -7.51
CA ILE A 64 -9.59 0.82 -6.23
C ILE A 64 -9.39 2.32 -5.97
N LEU A 65 -9.02 3.09 -6.99
CA LEU A 65 -8.86 4.54 -6.84
C LEU A 65 -10.18 5.27 -6.56
N LYS A 66 -11.30 4.81 -7.14
CA LYS A 66 -12.64 5.32 -6.81
C LYS A 66 -13.04 4.97 -5.39
N ASP A 67 -12.65 3.80 -4.89
CA ASP A 67 -12.89 3.40 -3.51
C ASP A 67 -12.10 4.29 -2.54
N CYS A 68 -10.84 4.60 -2.85
CA CYS A 68 -10.05 5.61 -2.12
C CYS A 68 -10.73 6.99 -2.11
N GLU A 69 -11.22 7.45 -3.28
CA GLU A 69 -11.93 8.74 -3.38
C GLU A 69 -13.22 8.75 -2.56
N THR A 70 -13.99 7.66 -2.64
CA THR A 70 -15.26 7.50 -1.90
C THR A 70 -15.00 7.47 -0.40
N ALA A 71 -14.01 6.70 0.04
CA ALA A 71 -13.62 6.62 1.43
C ALA A 71 -13.12 7.95 1.99
N LEU A 72 -12.41 8.77 1.18
CA LEU A 72 -12.04 10.14 1.56
C LEU A 72 -13.25 11.04 1.76
N LYS A 73 -14.25 10.98 0.87
CA LYS A 73 -15.45 11.82 0.93
C LYS A 73 -16.35 11.46 2.11
N GLU A 74 -16.55 10.17 2.34
CA GLU A 74 -17.46 9.66 3.35
C GLU A 74 -16.77 9.40 4.71
N HIS A 75 -15.45 9.65 4.80
CA HIS A 75 -14.61 9.32 5.95
C HIS A 75 -14.74 7.83 6.38
N ASP A 76 -14.83 6.93 5.39
CA ASP A 76 -14.95 5.49 5.62
C ASP A 76 -13.57 4.86 5.82
N ASN A 77 -13.23 4.59 7.09
CA ASN A 77 -11.96 3.95 7.44
C ASN A 77 -11.85 2.51 6.94
N VAL A 78 -12.96 1.76 6.87
CA VAL A 78 -12.92 0.35 6.47
C VAL A 78 -12.67 0.26 4.97
N LEU A 79 -13.37 1.09 4.18
CA LEU A 79 -13.17 1.15 2.74
C LEU A 79 -11.77 1.66 2.38
N MET A 80 -11.26 2.69 3.10
CA MET A 80 -9.89 3.16 2.88
C MET A 80 -8.85 2.09 3.23
N MET A 81 -9.06 1.33 4.30
CA MET A 81 -8.15 0.27 4.72
C MET A 81 -8.10 -0.85 3.68
N ASP A 82 -9.27 -1.29 3.19
CA ASP A 82 -9.38 -2.30 2.13
C ASP A 82 -8.71 -1.82 0.82
N ALA A 83 -9.05 -0.61 0.37
CA ALA A 83 -8.52 -0.04 -0.87
C ALA A 83 -6.99 0.12 -0.82
N LEU A 84 -6.40 0.43 0.34
CA LEU A 84 -4.94 0.55 0.46
C LEU A 84 -4.24 -0.79 0.69
N GLU A 85 -4.67 -1.58 1.66
CA GLU A 85 -3.97 -2.80 2.08
C GLU A 85 -4.23 -4.00 1.18
N GLN A 86 -5.44 -4.11 0.61
CA GLN A 86 -5.77 -5.19 -0.33
C GLN A 86 -5.70 -4.71 -1.78
N GLY A 87 -6.07 -3.45 -2.03
CA GLY A 87 -5.97 -2.85 -3.36
C GLY A 87 -4.55 -2.43 -3.72
N ILE A 88 -4.13 -1.23 -3.30
CA ILE A 88 -2.87 -0.61 -3.74
C ILE A 88 -1.65 -1.45 -3.36
N ALA A 89 -1.57 -1.98 -2.13
CA ALA A 89 -0.43 -2.79 -1.71
C ALA A 89 -0.27 -4.05 -2.56
N GLY A 90 -1.36 -4.72 -2.95
CA GLY A 90 -1.31 -5.87 -3.85
C GLY A 90 -0.72 -5.54 -5.22
N TYR A 91 -0.97 -4.33 -5.76
CA TYR A 91 -0.31 -3.88 -6.99
C TYR A 91 1.18 -3.58 -6.78
N LEU A 92 1.56 -3.04 -5.62
CA LEU A 92 2.97 -2.77 -5.30
C LEU A 92 3.77 -4.07 -5.18
N GLU A 93 3.19 -5.10 -4.57
CA GLU A 93 3.81 -6.43 -4.42
C GLU A 93 4.26 -7.06 -5.73
N MET A 94 3.54 -6.81 -6.82
CA MET A 94 3.89 -7.30 -8.16
C MET A 94 5.28 -6.84 -8.64
N PHE A 95 5.81 -5.77 -8.06
CA PHE A 95 7.10 -5.17 -8.40
C PHE A 95 8.16 -5.33 -7.31
N LEU A 96 7.84 -6.04 -6.24
CA LEU A 96 8.77 -6.35 -5.16
C LEU A 96 9.40 -7.73 -5.43
N SER A 97 10.71 -7.82 -5.20
CA SER A 97 11.45 -9.07 -5.44
C SER A 97 11.26 -10.05 -4.29
N GLU A 98 11.42 -11.35 -4.55
CA GLU A 98 11.49 -12.34 -3.47
C GLU A 98 12.63 -12.07 -2.49
N GLU A 99 13.72 -11.45 -2.95
CA GLU A 99 14.84 -11.06 -2.09
C GLU A 99 14.41 -10.00 -1.08
N TYR A 100 13.65 -8.99 -1.52
CA TYR A 100 13.06 -7.99 -0.62
C TYR A 100 12.26 -8.64 0.50
N PHE A 101 11.35 -9.58 0.17
CA PHE A 101 10.56 -10.28 1.19
C PHE A 101 11.40 -11.13 2.13
N ARG A 102 12.41 -11.84 1.61
CA ARG A 102 13.36 -12.62 2.43
C ARG A 102 14.19 -11.76 3.38
N GLU A 103 14.55 -10.54 2.98
CA GLU A 103 15.25 -9.60 3.84
C GLU A 103 14.33 -9.03 4.92
N LYS A 104 13.07 -8.75 4.57
CA LYS A 104 12.06 -8.26 5.51
C LYS A 104 11.73 -9.27 6.61
N GLU A 105 11.52 -10.54 6.24
CA GLU A 105 11.29 -11.61 7.24
C GLU A 105 12.46 -11.72 8.24
N LYS A 106 13.70 -11.52 7.78
CA LYS A 106 14.88 -11.54 8.64
C LYS A 106 15.00 -10.30 9.52
N SER A 107 14.61 -9.12 9.04
CA SER A 107 14.63 -7.91 9.88
C SER A 107 13.62 -8.05 11.01
N ASP A 108 12.40 -8.47 10.68
CA ASP A 108 11.30 -8.55 11.64
C ASP A 108 11.61 -9.62 12.71
N ALA A 109 12.20 -10.76 12.32
CA ALA A 109 12.64 -11.79 13.26
C ALA A 109 13.73 -11.30 14.24
N ARG A 110 14.64 -10.42 13.81
CA ARG A 110 15.69 -9.87 14.68
C ARG A 110 15.16 -8.84 15.67
N GLU A 111 14.18 -8.03 15.26
CA GLU A 111 13.56 -7.04 16.16
C GLU A 111 12.77 -7.70 17.31
N VAL A 112 12.21 -8.90 17.08
CA VAL A 112 11.53 -9.68 18.13
C VAL A 112 12.53 -10.23 19.15
N ASP A 113 13.66 -10.79 18.71
CA ASP A 113 14.70 -11.34 19.60
C ASP A 113 15.34 -10.27 20.50
N GLU A 114 15.46 -9.03 20.02
CA GLU A 114 16.00 -7.90 20.79
C GLU A 114 15.00 -7.30 21.79
N GLN A 115 13.69 -7.48 21.59
CA GLN A 115 12.66 -7.02 22.52
C GLN A 115 12.36 -8.03 23.64
N GLU A 116 12.75 -9.29 23.48
CA GLU A 116 12.58 -10.37 24.47
C GLU A 116 13.82 -10.64 25.35
N SER A 117 14.94 -9.94 25.11
CA SER A 117 16.22 -10.05 25.87
C SER A 117 16.42 -8.93 26.90
#